data_AF-A0A979ER99-F1
#
_entry.id   AF-A0A979ER99-F1
#
_cell.length_a   1.000
_cell.length_b   1.000
_cell.length_c   1.000
_cell.angle_alpha   90.00
_cell.angle_beta   90.00
_cell.angle_gamma   90.00
#
_symmetry.space_group_name_H-M   'P 1'
#
loop_
_entity.id
_entity.type
_entity.pdbx_description
1 polymer ?
#
loop_
_entity_poly.entity_id
_entity_poly.type
_entity_poly.pdbx_seq_one_letter_code
_entity_poly.pdbx_strand_id
1 'polypeptide(L)'
;MYYLQALVILKHLQRPGVVRHMTVPEWLNKKTTTSGYTVVGVKEHKTSAQQVATFALSQEENTWFELYYTCVRPQLKSCIRKRKREDMDETEERFFISSTSGRIYNPSNDLQRLHIKYGIKPWVNSQSSRRAFETATKSLTDIEKSLVADYLTHSTATAEKHYRMKQADNAVRASQLLDFLAGQSSTDPSEGESSRAARSIARGAAQQKAGMTDLQIDFEAAYSRLVEQHPVTLEDEPPDKTLRAEISASFQRKLYERWLKAQMKLRKQHIHSHFGPRLPSEEEVSKWISGRGWRINIPKAAQFIKEWKPPGSVNTAMDAIQIRTLTRTQKWKGLLVTEIEGKGKGVIATRSFLAGEVVCDYHGQVVTASEGHSTHSTVSAEDGVRMFFFENMNGQSMCIDAHSPCCECHPNQQTFGRLINHSRKRCNLRPRAYTRQNGEEKNTIIFLATRDIGVNEELFFYYGEERKSFIGKGLDLHWV
;
A
#
# COMPACT_ATOMS: atom_id res chain seq x y z
N MET A 1 20.83 -19.68 9.82
CA MET A 1 20.38 -18.37 9.28
C MET A 1 19.39 -18.52 8.12
N TYR A 2 19.78 -19.07 6.96
CA TYR A 2 18.87 -19.18 5.78
C TYR A 2 17.54 -19.88 6.09
N TYR A 3 17.58 -20.90 6.94
CA TYR A 3 16.37 -21.58 7.43
C TYR A 3 15.39 -20.64 8.15
N LEU A 4 15.89 -19.75 9.03
CA LEU A 4 15.03 -18.77 9.72
C LEU A 4 14.46 -17.74 8.75
N GLN A 5 15.23 -17.33 7.74
CA GLN A 5 14.71 -16.47 6.67
C GLN A 5 13.58 -17.18 5.91
N ALA A 6 13.74 -18.48 5.63
CA ALA A 6 12.72 -19.29 4.99
C ALA A 6 11.45 -19.45 5.86
N LEU A 7 11.58 -19.60 7.18
CA LEU A 7 10.42 -19.62 8.09
C LEU A 7 9.63 -18.31 8.00
N VAL A 8 10.29 -17.16 8.06
CA VAL A 8 9.63 -15.85 7.92
C VAL A 8 8.93 -15.74 6.57
N ILE A 9 9.61 -16.12 5.48
CA ILE A 9 9.15 -15.87 4.10
C ILE A 9 8.10 -16.89 3.62
N LEU A 10 8.30 -18.17 3.93
CA LEU A 10 7.50 -19.28 3.39
C LEU A 10 6.46 -19.78 4.38
N LYS A 11 6.79 -19.92 5.67
CA LYS A 11 5.85 -20.41 6.69
C LYS A 11 4.93 -19.29 7.18
N HIS A 12 5.50 -18.18 7.63
CA HIS A 12 4.73 -17.00 8.05
C HIS A 12 4.33 -16.09 6.88
N LEU A 13 4.68 -16.48 5.64
CA LEU A 13 4.29 -15.82 4.39
C LEU A 13 4.61 -14.31 4.35
N GLN A 14 5.61 -13.89 5.12
CA GLN A 14 6.01 -12.49 5.18
C GLN A 14 6.80 -12.10 3.93
N ARG A 15 6.78 -10.81 3.60
CA ARG A 15 7.57 -10.30 2.47
C ARG A 15 9.07 -10.41 2.80
N PRO A 16 9.95 -10.64 1.80
CA PRO A 16 11.41 -10.62 2.00
C PRO A 16 11.93 -9.34 2.68
N GLY A 17 11.20 -8.21 2.53
CA GLY A 17 11.49 -6.98 3.24
C GLY A 17 11.56 -7.13 4.76
N VAL A 18 10.71 -7.97 5.37
CA VAL A 18 10.76 -8.25 6.82
C VAL A 18 12.14 -8.77 7.21
N VAL A 19 12.67 -9.75 6.48
CA VAL A 19 14.01 -10.32 6.74
C VAL A 19 15.11 -9.27 6.54
N ARG A 20 14.98 -8.42 5.51
CA ARG A 20 15.99 -7.41 5.17
C ARG A 20 16.09 -6.28 6.19
N HIS A 21 14.96 -5.89 6.78
CA HIS A 21 14.83 -4.64 7.52
C HIS A 21 14.53 -4.82 9.01
N MET A 22 14.07 -6.00 9.45
CA MET A 22 13.82 -6.27 10.87
C MET A 22 15.02 -5.90 11.72
N THR A 23 14.77 -5.13 12.78
CA THR A 23 15.80 -4.58 13.67
C THR A 23 15.89 -5.35 14.99
N VAL A 24 17.02 -5.21 15.68
CA VAL A 24 17.20 -5.78 17.02
C VAL A 24 16.23 -5.16 18.03
N PRO A 25 16.00 -3.83 18.07
CA PRO A 25 14.97 -3.26 18.93
C PRO A 25 13.57 -3.85 18.68
N GLU A 26 13.18 -4.10 17.43
CA GLU A 26 11.89 -4.75 17.12
C GLU A 26 11.83 -6.19 17.64
N TRP A 27 12.94 -6.94 17.55
CA TRP A 27 13.05 -8.27 18.16
C TRP A 27 12.95 -8.23 19.70
N LEU A 28 13.64 -7.28 20.34
CA LEU A 28 13.62 -7.16 21.80
C LEU A 28 12.25 -6.69 22.32
N ASN A 29 11.49 -5.97 21.50
CA ASN A 29 10.11 -5.54 21.81
C ASN A 29 9.04 -6.59 21.45
N LYS A 30 9.44 -7.84 21.17
CA LYS A 30 8.50 -8.95 20.93
C LYS A 30 7.61 -9.20 22.15
N LYS A 31 6.39 -9.65 21.91
CA LYS A 31 5.38 -9.89 22.96
C LYS A 31 5.04 -11.36 23.05
N THR A 32 5.10 -11.92 24.25
CA THR A 32 4.63 -13.29 24.50
C THR A 32 3.15 -13.24 24.86
N THR A 33 2.34 -14.06 24.19
CA THR A 33 0.92 -14.21 24.49
C THR A 33 0.69 -15.19 25.63
N THR A 34 -0.49 -15.16 26.23
CA THR A 34 -0.92 -16.14 27.24
C THR A 34 -0.92 -17.57 26.71
N SER A 35 -1.10 -17.75 25.40
CA SER A 35 -1.01 -19.02 24.69
C SER A 35 0.41 -19.50 24.38
N GLY A 36 1.45 -18.79 24.82
CA GLY A 36 2.85 -19.18 24.66
C GLY A 36 3.48 -18.83 23.30
N TYR A 37 2.79 -18.07 22.45
CA TYR A 37 3.33 -17.60 21.17
C TYR A 37 4.09 -16.29 21.34
N THR A 38 5.10 -16.07 20.52
CA THR A 38 5.88 -14.84 20.51
C THR A 38 5.58 -14.02 19.26
N VAL A 39 5.03 -12.83 19.44
CA VAL A 39 4.62 -11.94 18.35
C VAL A 39 5.67 -10.85 18.12
N VAL A 40 6.11 -10.74 16.87
CA VAL A 40 7.13 -9.80 16.42
C VAL A 40 6.50 -8.83 15.42
N GLY A 41 6.73 -7.53 15.62
CA GLY A 41 6.28 -6.46 14.72
C GLY A 41 7.45 -5.79 14.00
N VAL A 42 7.35 -5.63 12.68
CA VAL A 42 8.38 -5.04 11.82
C VAL A 42 7.80 -3.89 10.99
N LYS A 43 8.30 -2.68 11.20
CA LYS A 43 7.79 -1.45 10.58
C LYS A 43 8.17 -1.40 9.10
N GLU A 44 9.45 -1.55 8.81
CA GLU A 44 9.99 -1.53 7.45
C GLU A 44 9.89 -2.92 6.82
N HIS A 45 8.86 -3.17 6.01
CA HIS A 45 8.73 -4.46 5.31
C HIS A 45 8.35 -4.33 3.82
N LYS A 46 8.10 -3.10 3.36
CA LYS A 46 7.90 -2.69 1.96
C LYS A 46 8.38 -1.24 1.77
N THR A 47 8.62 -0.83 0.53
CA THR A 47 9.20 0.48 0.14
C THR A 47 8.35 1.72 0.49
N SER A 48 7.16 1.54 1.07
CA SER A 48 6.23 2.61 1.47
C SER A 48 5.22 2.08 2.51
N ALA A 49 5.66 1.72 3.71
CA ALA A 49 4.78 1.15 4.74
C ALA A 49 4.44 2.17 5.83
N GLN A 50 3.16 2.56 5.92
CA GLN A 50 2.56 3.12 7.14
C GLN A 50 2.08 2.01 8.11
N GLN A 51 2.29 0.74 7.76
CA GLN A 51 1.76 -0.44 8.45
C GLN A 51 2.90 -1.29 9.00
N VAL A 52 2.70 -1.92 10.15
CA VAL A 52 3.65 -2.85 10.78
C VAL A 52 3.30 -4.26 10.33
N ALA A 53 4.25 -4.97 9.70
CA ALA A 53 4.12 -6.40 9.47
C ALA A 53 4.22 -7.13 10.80
N THR A 54 3.31 -8.06 11.07
CA THR A 54 3.29 -8.79 12.35
C THR A 54 3.24 -10.28 12.06
N PHE A 55 4.11 -11.05 12.70
CA PHE A 55 4.09 -12.51 12.65
C PHE A 55 4.20 -13.10 14.04
N ALA A 56 3.64 -14.29 14.22
CA ALA A 56 3.57 -14.99 15.50
C ALA A 56 4.37 -16.29 15.40
N LEU A 57 5.37 -16.43 16.27
CA LEU A 57 6.23 -17.60 16.39
C LEU A 57 5.64 -18.53 17.45
N SER A 58 5.61 -19.83 17.16
CA SER A 58 5.46 -20.86 18.18
C SER A 58 6.64 -20.85 19.16
N GLN A 59 6.50 -21.56 20.28
CA GLN A 59 7.57 -21.66 21.28
C GLN A 59 8.86 -22.25 20.68
N GLU A 60 8.75 -23.28 19.83
CA GLU A 60 9.87 -23.90 19.15
C GLU A 60 10.58 -22.93 18.20
N GLU A 61 9.81 -22.23 17.36
CA GLU A 61 10.36 -21.24 16.43
C GLU A 61 11.02 -20.09 17.18
N ASN A 62 10.41 -19.61 18.26
CA ASN A 62 11.01 -18.58 19.10
C ASN A 62 12.35 -19.05 19.67
N THR A 63 12.46 -20.31 20.13
CA THR A 63 13.74 -20.87 20.59
C THR A 63 14.80 -20.85 19.49
N TRP A 64 14.46 -21.16 18.24
CA TRP A 64 15.43 -21.08 17.13
C TRP A 64 15.87 -19.64 16.82
N PHE A 65 14.95 -18.67 16.90
CA PHE A 65 15.29 -17.26 16.72
C PHE A 65 16.16 -16.73 17.87
N GLU A 66 15.87 -17.14 19.12
CA GLU A 66 16.70 -16.80 20.28
C GLU A 66 18.11 -17.40 20.17
N LEU A 67 18.22 -18.67 19.75
CA LEU A 67 19.52 -19.31 19.53
C LEU A 67 20.31 -18.57 18.44
N TYR A 68 19.63 -18.15 17.36
CA TYR A 68 20.28 -17.31 16.36
C TYR A 68 20.75 -15.98 16.96
N TYR A 69 19.91 -15.28 17.71
CA TYR A 69 20.21 -13.96 18.27
C TYR A 69 21.35 -14.01 19.30
N THR A 70 21.35 -15.00 20.19
CA THR A 70 22.27 -15.12 21.32
C THR A 70 23.57 -15.86 20.98
N CYS A 71 23.53 -16.85 20.10
CA CYS A 71 24.70 -17.68 19.80
C CYS A 71 25.29 -17.44 18.40
N VAL A 72 24.46 -17.45 17.36
CA VAL A 72 24.95 -17.41 15.96
C VAL A 72 25.32 -15.99 15.54
N ARG A 73 24.46 -15.01 15.84
CA ARG A 73 24.60 -13.62 15.41
C ARG A 73 25.87 -12.96 15.97
N PRO A 74 26.28 -13.14 17.25
CA PRO A 74 27.55 -12.61 17.75
C PRO A 74 28.77 -13.16 17.00
N GLN A 75 28.76 -14.43 16.61
CA GLN A 75 29.83 -15.03 15.80
C GLN A 75 29.89 -14.43 14.39
N LEU A 76 28.74 -14.16 13.77
CA LEU A 76 28.68 -13.47 12.48
C LEU A 76 29.22 -12.02 12.60
N LYS A 77 28.88 -11.32 13.68
CA LYS A 77 29.41 -9.98 13.99
C LYS A 77 30.93 -9.97 14.15
N SER A 78 31.50 -10.93 14.87
CA SER A 78 32.95 -10.99 15.07
C SER A 78 33.69 -11.22 13.75
N CYS A 79 33.11 -12.00 12.83
CA CYS A 79 33.64 -12.20 11.48
C CYS A 79 33.62 -10.90 10.63
N ILE A 80 32.60 -10.07 10.78
CA ILE A 80 32.48 -8.78 10.07
C ILE A 80 33.50 -7.77 10.61
N ARG A 81 33.65 -7.67 11.93
CA ARG A 81 34.62 -6.75 12.57
C ARG A 81 36.07 -7.04 12.15
N LYS A 82 36.41 -8.29 11.87
CA LYS A 82 37.72 -8.66 11.32
C LYS A 82 37.94 -8.18 9.88
N ARG A 83 36.89 -7.77 9.14
CA ARG A 83 36.93 -7.49 7.70
C ARG A 83 36.73 -6.02 7.31
N LYS A 84 36.38 -5.10 8.23
CA LYS A 84 36.14 -3.68 7.94
C LYS A 84 36.79 -2.72 8.95
N ARG A 85 37.64 -1.81 8.45
CA ARG A 85 37.81 -0.43 8.92
C ARG A 85 36.89 0.45 8.05
N GLU A 86 36.25 1.45 8.63
CA GLU A 86 35.46 2.55 8.00
C GLU A 86 33.95 2.38 7.72
N ASP A 87 33.24 3.42 8.19
CA ASP A 87 31.89 3.94 7.93
C ASP A 87 30.71 2.96 7.84
N MET A 88 30.19 2.61 9.02
CA MET A 88 28.83 2.11 9.18
C MET A 88 28.01 3.15 9.96
N ASP A 89 27.20 3.91 9.23
CA ASP A 89 26.09 4.71 9.77
C ASP A 89 25.30 3.86 10.79
N GLU A 90 25.33 4.34 12.03
CA GLU A 90 25.08 3.60 13.27
C GLU A 90 23.59 3.52 13.63
N THR A 91 22.71 3.97 12.74
CA THR A 91 21.40 4.44 13.18
C THR A 91 20.40 3.33 13.50
N GLU A 92 20.49 2.10 12.95
CA GLU A 92 19.64 0.99 13.42
C GLU A 92 20.23 -0.43 13.17
N GLU A 93 20.48 -1.16 14.27
CA GLU A 93 21.04 -2.51 14.25
C GLU A 93 20.07 -3.56 13.66
N ARG A 94 20.41 -4.16 12.51
CA ARG A 94 19.60 -5.19 11.84
C ARG A 94 19.65 -6.55 12.56
N PHE A 95 18.50 -7.23 12.65
CA PHE A 95 18.39 -8.56 13.30
C PHE A 95 19.06 -9.65 12.47
N PHE A 96 18.69 -9.78 11.19
CA PHE A 96 19.35 -10.69 10.26
C PHE A 96 20.61 -10.03 9.67
N ILE A 97 21.75 -10.70 9.80
CA ILE A 97 23.05 -10.20 9.30
C ILE A 97 23.78 -11.25 8.47
N SER A 98 24.45 -10.81 7.40
CA SER A 98 25.33 -11.66 6.59
C SER A 98 26.75 -11.67 7.18
N SER A 99 27.43 -12.83 7.14
CA SER A 99 28.84 -12.97 7.53
C SER A 99 29.83 -12.11 6.71
N THR A 100 29.39 -11.57 5.57
CA THR A 100 30.25 -10.83 4.64
C THR A 100 30.10 -9.32 4.82
N SER A 101 28.87 -8.82 4.78
CA SER A 101 28.56 -7.39 4.72
C SER A 101 27.83 -6.85 5.95
N GLY A 102 27.42 -7.73 6.88
CA GLY A 102 26.52 -7.36 7.98
C GLY A 102 25.09 -7.04 7.57
N ARG A 103 24.77 -6.97 6.27
CA ARG A 103 23.44 -6.68 5.74
C ARG A 103 22.96 -7.80 4.82
N ILE A 104 21.71 -8.22 4.98
CA ILE A 104 21.05 -9.11 4.00
C ILE A 104 20.55 -8.24 2.84
N TYR A 105 21.08 -8.46 1.64
CA TYR A 105 20.69 -7.67 0.45
C TYR A 105 19.52 -8.28 -0.31
N ASN A 106 19.53 -9.61 -0.49
CA ASN A 106 18.53 -10.31 -1.27
C ASN A 106 18.15 -11.65 -0.57
N PRO A 107 17.15 -11.63 0.33
CA PRO A 107 16.67 -12.84 1.00
C PRO A 107 16.14 -13.90 0.03
N SER A 108 15.67 -13.51 -1.17
CA SER A 108 15.21 -14.46 -2.19
C SER A 108 16.37 -15.31 -2.73
N ASN A 109 17.57 -14.73 -2.89
CA ASN A 109 18.77 -15.49 -3.26
C ASN A 109 19.22 -16.42 -2.13
N ASP A 110 19.09 -16.00 -0.88
CA ASP A 110 19.38 -16.84 0.28
C ASP A 110 18.42 -18.04 0.36
N LEU A 111 17.14 -17.81 0.03
CA LEU A 111 16.13 -18.87 -0.08
C LEU A 111 16.44 -19.84 -1.22
N GLN A 112 16.86 -19.32 -2.37
CA GLN A 112 17.30 -20.13 -3.51
C GLN A 112 18.51 -21.01 -3.14
N ARG A 113 19.50 -20.46 -2.43
CA ARG A 113 20.64 -21.24 -1.90
C ARG A 113 20.20 -22.35 -0.96
N LEU A 114 19.19 -22.09 -0.12
CA LEU A 114 18.60 -23.10 0.75
C LEU A 114 17.93 -24.21 -0.06
N HIS A 115 17.15 -23.87 -1.09
CA HIS A 115 16.53 -24.87 -1.98
C HIS A 115 17.57 -25.71 -2.72
N ILE A 116 18.64 -25.08 -3.24
CA ILE A 116 19.75 -25.81 -3.88
C ILE A 116 20.38 -26.79 -2.89
N LYS A 117 20.65 -26.34 -1.66
CA LYS A 117 21.24 -27.19 -0.61
C LYS A 117 20.40 -28.44 -0.31
N TYR A 118 19.07 -28.34 -0.34
CA TYR A 118 18.16 -29.44 -0.05
C TYR A 118 17.54 -30.09 -1.29
N GLY A 119 18.00 -29.76 -2.50
CA GLY A 119 17.49 -30.37 -3.74
C GLY A 119 16.04 -30.03 -4.09
N ILE A 120 15.46 -28.95 -3.53
CA ILE A 120 14.05 -28.58 -3.76
C ILE A 120 13.88 -27.93 -5.13
N LYS A 121 13.05 -28.51 -6.00
CA LYS A 121 12.65 -27.97 -7.31
C LYS A 121 11.17 -28.29 -7.61
N PRO A 122 10.40 -27.39 -8.26
CA PRO A 122 10.78 -26.04 -8.66
C PRO A 122 10.97 -25.10 -7.45
N TRP A 123 11.75 -24.03 -7.62
CA TRP A 123 12.00 -23.11 -6.52
C TRP A 123 10.74 -22.33 -6.14
N VAL A 124 10.34 -22.46 -4.89
CA VAL A 124 9.22 -21.72 -4.33
C VAL A 124 9.69 -20.31 -3.94
N ASN A 125 8.88 -19.30 -4.18
CA ASN A 125 9.18 -17.93 -3.75
C ASN A 125 8.05 -17.35 -2.90
N SER A 126 8.29 -16.20 -2.28
CA SER A 126 7.31 -15.53 -1.40
C SER A 126 5.98 -15.30 -2.12
N GLN A 127 6.00 -14.87 -3.38
CA GLN A 127 4.81 -14.55 -4.15
C GLN A 127 4.00 -15.80 -4.51
N SER A 128 4.66 -16.89 -4.94
CA SER A 128 3.99 -18.15 -5.26
C SER A 128 3.38 -18.79 -4.01
N SER A 129 4.07 -18.73 -2.87
CA SER A 129 3.56 -19.23 -1.59
C SER A 129 2.34 -18.45 -1.14
N ARG A 130 2.41 -17.12 -1.18
CA ARG A 130 1.29 -16.26 -0.79
C ARG A 130 0.05 -16.49 -1.66
N ARG A 131 0.21 -16.58 -2.99
CA ARG A 131 -0.90 -16.91 -3.90
C ARG A 131 -1.54 -18.26 -3.62
N ALA A 132 -0.73 -19.27 -3.27
CA ALA A 132 -1.25 -20.60 -2.92
C ALA A 132 -2.12 -20.54 -1.66
N PHE A 133 -1.64 -19.87 -0.60
CA PHE A 133 -2.41 -19.69 0.63
C PHE A 133 -3.62 -18.76 0.47
N GLU A 134 -3.52 -17.68 -0.32
CA GLU A 134 -4.67 -16.83 -0.69
C GLU A 134 -5.76 -17.61 -1.44
N THR A 135 -5.38 -18.64 -2.20
CA THR A 135 -6.33 -19.53 -2.87
C THR A 135 -6.95 -20.51 -1.87
N ALA A 136 -6.13 -21.08 -0.97
CA ALA A 136 -6.58 -22.00 0.06
C ALA A 136 -7.53 -21.33 1.08
N THR A 137 -7.42 -20.02 1.31
CA THR A 137 -8.34 -19.30 2.21
C THR A 137 -9.75 -19.15 1.65
N LYS A 138 -10.01 -19.45 0.37
CA LYS A 138 -11.35 -19.35 -0.25
C LYS A 138 -12.39 -20.19 0.48
N SER A 139 -12.00 -21.34 1.04
CA SER A 139 -12.86 -22.23 1.82
C SER A 139 -13.11 -21.78 3.26
N LEU A 140 -12.42 -20.74 3.75
CA LEU A 140 -12.59 -20.19 5.09
C LEU A 140 -13.76 -19.21 5.17
N THR A 141 -14.20 -18.91 6.39
CA THR A 141 -15.19 -17.86 6.66
C THR A 141 -14.62 -16.47 6.35
N ASP A 142 -15.49 -15.47 6.12
CA ASP A 142 -15.03 -14.11 5.79
C ASP A 142 -14.20 -13.46 6.91
N ILE A 143 -14.46 -13.82 8.17
CA ILE A 143 -13.67 -13.37 9.33
C ILE A 143 -12.26 -13.97 9.27
N GLU A 144 -12.13 -15.25 8.98
CA GLU A 144 -10.84 -15.94 8.88
C GLU A 144 -10.04 -15.47 7.66
N LYS A 145 -10.72 -15.25 6.52
CA LYS A 145 -10.14 -14.59 5.34
C LYS A 145 -9.59 -13.21 5.70
N SER A 146 -10.34 -12.40 6.46
CA SER A 146 -9.88 -11.09 6.92
C SER A 146 -8.66 -11.19 7.84
N LEU A 147 -8.65 -12.13 8.79
CA LEU A 147 -7.51 -12.35 9.69
C LEU A 147 -6.24 -12.74 8.93
N VAL A 148 -6.35 -13.65 7.97
CA VAL A 148 -5.23 -14.05 7.13
C VAL A 148 -4.79 -12.89 6.22
N ALA A 149 -5.72 -12.15 5.61
CA ALA A 149 -5.40 -10.99 4.78
C ALA A 149 -4.68 -9.88 5.56
N ASP A 150 -5.08 -9.64 6.82
CA ASP A 150 -4.43 -8.70 7.74
C ASP A 150 -3.02 -9.16 8.12
N TYR A 151 -2.86 -10.44 8.50
CA TYR A 151 -1.56 -11.05 8.82
C TYR A 151 -0.58 -10.99 7.63
N LEU A 152 -1.10 -11.14 6.42
CA LEU A 152 -0.35 -11.04 5.18
C LEU A 152 -0.15 -9.58 4.72
N THR A 153 -0.84 -8.59 5.28
CA THR A 153 -0.78 -7.16 4.92
C THR A 153 -1.34 -6.80 3.53
N HIS A 154 -2.47 -7.40 3.12
CA HIS A 154 -3.09 -7.22 1.78
C HIS A 154 -3.86 -5.91 1.54
N SER A 155 -4.01 -5.01 2.51
CA SER A 155 -4.90 -3.85 2.32
C SER A 155 -4.30 -2.51 2.70
N THR A 156 -4.15 -1.62 1.71
CA THR A 156 -4.06 -0.16 1.89
C THR A 156 -5.46 0.49 1.93
N ALA A 157 -6.53 -0.23 1.57
CA ALA A 157 -7.91 0.30 1.47
C ALA A 157 -8.76 0.16 2.75
N THR A 158 -8.26 -0.55 3.78
CA THR A 158 -8.97 -0.78 5.06
C THR A 158 -8.16 -0.29 6.26
N ALA A 159 -7.05 0.41 6.04
CA ALA A 159 -6.17 0.88 7.11
C ALA A 159 -6.79 2.02 7.93
N GLU A 160 -7.65 2.85 7.34
CA GLU A 160 -8.28 3.97 8.05
C GLU A 160 -9.60 3.61 8.76
N LYS A 161 -10.16 2.42 8.56
CA LYS A 161 -11.37 1.97 9.28
C LYS A 161 -11.11 1.07 10.49
N HIS A 162 -9.92 0.46 10.58
CA HIS A 162 -9.53 -0.36 11.72
C HIS A 162 -8.04 -0.20 12.04
N TYR A 163 -7.70 0.84 12.81
CA TYR A 163 -6.42 0.90 13.53
C TYR A 163 -6.36 -0.16 14.65
N ARG A 164 -6.43 -1.45 14.29
CA ARG A 164 -6.11 -2.59 15.16
C ARG A 164 -5.60 -3.80 14.37
N MET A 165 -4.40 -3.70 13.79
CA MET A 165 -3.44 -4.76 14.15
C MET A 165 -2.82 -4.36 15.48
N LYS A 166 -3.52 -4.67 16.58
CA LYS A 166 -3.10 -4.35 17.96
C LYS A 166 -3.40 -5.44 19.00
N GLN A 167 -3.81 -6.64 18.60
CA GLN A 167 -3.94 -7.76 19.52
C GLN A 167 -3.10 -8.93 19.03
N ALA A 168 -2.11 -9.30 19.84
CA ALA A 168 -1.20 -10.41 19.57
C ALA A 168 -1.98 -11.71 19.28
N ASP A 169 -3.14 -11.89 19.91
CA ASP A 169 -4.01 -13.05 19.72
C ASP A 169 -4.55 -13.20 18.29
N ASN A 170 -4.78 -12.10 17.57
CA ASN A 170 -5.22 -12.16 16.17
C ASN A 170 -4.10 -12.64 15.25
N ALA A 171 -2.86 -12.22 15.52
CA ALA A 171 -1.69 -12.70 14.79
C ALA A 171 -1.45 -14.20 15.05
N VAL A 172 -1.65 -14.64 16.29
CA VAL A 172 -1.59 -16.07 16.66
C VAL A 172 -2.66 -16.87 15.92
N ARG A 173 -3.92 -16.42 15.95
CA ARG A 173 -5.04 -17.09 15.25
C ARG A 173 -4.79 -17.18 13.74
N ALA A 174 -4.31 -16.12 13.11
CA ALA A 174 -3.99 -16.14 11.69
C ALA A 174 -2.84 -17.11 11.39
N SER A 175 -1.79 -17.15 12.22
CA SER A 175 -0.69 -18.12 12.07
C SER A 175 -1.20 -19.57 12.18
N GLN A 176 -2.06 -19.86 13.16
CA GLN A 176 -2.66 -21.18 13.34
C GLN A 176 -3.56 -21.59 12.17
N LEU A 177 -4.30 -20.63 11.57
CA LEU A 177 -5.07 -20.88 10.35
C LEU A 177 -4.16 -21.22 9.17
N LEU A 178 -3.01 -20.54 9.02
CA LEU A 178 -2.02 -20.89 8.00
C LEU A 178 -1.46 -22.30 8.22
N ASP A 179 -1.11 -22.66 9.46
CA ASP A 179 -0.64 -24.02 9.77
C ASP A 179 -1.73 -25.08 9.48
N PHE A 180 -2.99 -24.78 9.78
CA PHE A 180 -4.12 -25.64 9.44
C PHE A 180 -4.30 -25.82 7.93
N LEU A 181 -4.24 -24.73 7.15
CA LEU A 181 -4.31 -24.79 5.69
C LEU A 181 -3.13 -25.56 5.09
N ALA A 182 -1.94 -25.43 5.67
CA ALA A 182 -0.77 -26.22 5.26
C ALA A 182 -1.01 -27.72 5.51
N GLY A 183 -1.61 -28.09 6.65
CA GLY A 183 -1.93 -29.47 7.01
C GLY A 183 -3.09 -30.09 6.21
N GLN A 184 -4.05 -29.30 5.74
CA GLN A 184 -5.10 -29.80 4.84
C GLN A 184 -4.55 -30.18 3.45
N SER A 185 -3.42 -29.60 3.05
CA SER A 185 -2.75 -29.95 1.78
C SER A 185 -1.94 -31.24 1.85
N SER A 186 -1.66 -31.74 3.05
CA SER A 186 -1.02 -33.05 3.27
C SER A 186 -2.08 -34.12 3.47
N THR A 187 -2.38 -34.88 2.42
CA THR A 187 -2.99 -36.21 2.57
C THR A 187 -1.94 -37.16 3.14
N ASP A 188 -1.76 -37.16 4.46
CA ASP A 188 -1.02 -38.25 5.13
C ASP A 188 -1.62 -38.55 6.52
N PRO A 189 -2.11 -39.78 6.77
CA PRO A 189 -2.91 -40.12 7.95
C PRO A 189 -2.07 -40.72 9.10
N SER A 190 -1.01 -40.04 9.55
CA SER A 190 -0.32 -40.44 10.80
C SER A 190 -0.39 -39.33 11.85
N GLU A 191 -1.11 -39.62 12.94
CA GLU A 191 -1.52 -38.70 14.01
C GLU A 191 -0.40 -38.06 14.84
N GLY A 192 -0.75 -36.95 15.50
CA GLY A 192 -0.09 -36.45 16.71
C GLY A 192 -1.09 -35.86 17.72
N GLU A 193 -0.91 -36.16 19.01
CA GLU A 193 -1.76 -35.78 20.16
C GLU A 193 -2.02 -34.27 20.29
N SER A 194 -1.14 -33.43 19.73
CA SER A 194 -1.31 -31.97 19.63
C SER A 194 -2.64 -31.55 18.97
N SER A 195 -3.15 -32.38 18.05
CA SER A 195 -4.40 -32.12 17.33
C SER A 195 -5.67 -32.28 18.19
N ARG A 196 -5.64 -33.02 19.31
CA ARG A 196 -6.79 -33.17 20.23
C ARG A 196 -6.89 -31.99 21.19
N ALA A 197 -5.76 -31.49 21.70
CA ALA A 197 -5.72 -30.28 22.52
C ALA A 197 -6.17 -29.04 21.72
N ALA A 198 -5.72 -28.92 20.46
CA ALA A 198 -6.18 -27.86 19.56
C ALA A 198 -7.69 -27.93 19.27
N ARG A 199 -8.25 -29.14 19.10
CA ARG A 199 -9.70 -29.35 18.90
C ARG A 199 -10.54 -28.99 20.14
N SER A 200 -10.03 -29.23 21.36
CA SER A 200 -10.69 -28.85 22.62
C SER A 200 -10.71 -27.34 22.85
N ILE A 201 -9.56 -26.67 22.64
CA ILE A 201 -9.42 -25.21 22.74
C ILE A 201 -10.26 -24.52 21.65
N ALA A 202 -10.33 -25.09 20.44
CA ALA A 202 -11.18 -24.60 19.37
C ALA A 202 -12.68 -24.67 19.70
N ARG A 203 -13.15 -25.71 20.42
CA ARG A 203 -14.55 -25.80 20.87
C ARG A 203 -14.89 -24.77 21.95
N GLY A 204 -14.03 -24.57 22.94
CA GLY A 204 -14.21 -23.54 23.98
C GLY A 204 -14.13 -22.11 23.41
N ALA A 205 -13.20 -21.87 22.49
CA ALA A 205 -13.10 -20.60 21.77
C ALA A 205 -14.27 -20.38 20.81
N ALA A 206 -14.82 -21.43 20.19
CA ALA A 206 -16.01 -21.34 19.35
C ALA A 206 -17.27 -21.00 20.15
N GLN A 207 -17.44 -21.51 21.38
CA GLN A 207 -18.55 -21.13 22.27
C GLN A 207 -18.43 -19.69 22.79
N GLN A 208 -17.24 -19.25 23.20
CA GLN A 208 -17.02 -17.83 23.56
C GLN A 208 -17.12 -16.89 22.35
N LYS A 209 -16.68 -17.35 21.17
CA LYS A 209 -16.81 -16.64 19.90
C LYS A 209 -18.27 -16.57 19.47
N ALA A 210 -19.07 -17.61 19.65
CA ALA A 210 -20.50 -17.61 19.41
C ALA A 210 -21.20 -16.55 20.28
N GLY A 211 -20.91 -16.50 21.58
CA GLY A 211 -21.44 -15.45 22.47
C GLY A 211 -20.97 -14.03 22.13
N MET A 212 -19.73 -13.86 21.64
CA MET A 212 -19.22 -12.56 21.22
C MET A 212 -19.72 -12.12 19.83
N THR A 213 -19.93 -13.06 18.91
CA THR A 213 -20.60 -12.81 17.63
C THR A 213 -22.07 -12.49 17.84
N ASP A 214 -22.74 -13.14 18.79
CA ASP A 214 -24.14 -12.87 19.12
C ASP A 214 -24.30 -11.45 19.68
N LEU A 215 -23.43 -11.03 20.62
CA LEU A 215 -23.38 -9.65 21.12
C LEU A 215 -23.01 -8.60 20.04
N GLN A 216 -22.24 -8.99 19.03
CA GLN A 216 -21.86 -8.10 17.93
C GLN A 216 -22.97 -7.98 16.87
N ILE A 217 -23.66 -9.08 16.58
CA ILE A 217 -24.87 -9.12 15.74
C ILE A 217 -25.97 -8.28 16.40
N ASP A 218 -26.16 -8.43 17.72
CA ASP A 218 -27.12 -7.64 18.49
C ASP A 218 -26.76 -6.14 18.49
N PHE A 219 -25.48 -5.78 18.66
CA PHE A 219 -25.05 -4.39 18.55
C PHE A 219 -25.23 -3.81 17.14
N GLU A 220 -24.94 -4.57 16.09
CA GLU A 220 -25.11 -4.10 14.71
C GLU A 220 -26.59 -3.93 14.39
N ALA A 221 -27.45 -4.88 14.79
CA ALA A 221 -28.89 -4.76 14.65
C ALA A 221 -29.44 -3.55 15.41
N ALA A 222 -28.97 -3.32 16.64
CA ALA A 222 -29.33 -2.13 17.41
C ALA A 222 -28.86 -0.83 16.74
N TYR A 223 -27.67 -0.82 16.13
CA TYR A 223 -27.17 0.34 15.40
C TYR A 223 -27.94 0.59 14.10
N SER A 224 -28.29 -0.45 13.35
CA SER A 224 -29.13 -0.31 12.15
C SER A 224 -30.50 0.27 12.49
N ARG A 225 -31.17 -0.24 13.53
CA ARG A 225 -32.44 0.33 14.03
C ARG A 225 -32.30 1.79 14.46
N LEU A 226 -31.18 2.15 15.10
CA LEU A 226 -30.90 3.54 15.45
C LEU A 226 -30.76 4.43 14.22
N VAL A 227 -30.09 3.98 13.17
CA VAL A 227 -29.91 4.77 11.94
C VAL A 227 -31.20 4.84 11.12
N GLU A 228 -32.04 3.82 11.19
CA GLU A 228 -33.38 3.84 10.58
C GLU A 228 -34.31 4.85 11.27
N GLN A 229 -34.31 4.90 12.61
CA GLN A 229 -35.15 5.82 13.37
C GLN A 229 -34.55 7.23 13.48
N HIS A 230 -33.22 7.35 13.49
CA HIS A 230 -32.48 8.61 13.62
C HIS A 230 -31.27 8.64 12.67
N PRO A 231 -31.50 8.96 11.37
CA PRO A 231 -30.47 8.95 10.34
C PRO A 231 -29.27 9.85 10.69
N VAL A 232 -28.09 9.43 10.22
CA VAL A 232 -26.88 10.25 10.35
C VAL A 232 -26.89 11.31 9.26
N THR A 233 -27.27 12.54 9.59
CA THR A 233 -27.25 13.66 8.66
C THR A 233 -26.23 14.72 9.08
N LEU A 234 -25.99 15.71 8.20
CA LEU A 234 -25.08 16.82 8.46
C LEU A 234 -25.61 17.74 9.57
N GLU A 235 -26.91 17.96 9.60
CA GLU A 235 -27.54 19.05 10.35
C GLU A 235 -28.19 18.58 11.66
N ASP A 236 -28.59 17.30 11.75
CA ASP A 236 -29.31 16.80 12.92
C ASP A 236 -28.43 16.70 14.17
N GLU A 237 -29.10 16.75 15.33
CA GLU A 237 -28.47 16.54 16.62
C GLU A 237 -28.31 15.05 16.94
N PRO A 238 -27.39 14.70 17.86
CA PRO A 238 -27.22 13.32 18.28
C PRO A 238 -28.51 12.71 18.86
N PRO A 239 -28.72 11.39 18.69
CA PRO A 239 -29.90 10.73 19.23
C PRO A 239 -29.95 10.86 20.75
N ASP A 240 -31.14 11.18 21.26
CA ASP A 240 -31.37 11.42 22.67
C ASP A 240 -31.12 10.16 23.53
N LYS A 241 -31.16 10.31 24.86
CA LYS A 241 -30.92 9.17 25.77
C LYS A 241 -32.07 8.17 25.79
N THR A 242 -33.30 8.66 25.63
CA THR A 242 -34.55 7.90 25.65
C THR A 242 -34.61 6.91 24.49
N LEU A 243 -34.47 7.40 23.26
CA LEU A 243 -34.41 6.61 22.03
C LEU A 243 -33.30 5.56 22.07
N ARG A 244 -32.10 5.93 22.54
CA ARG A 244 -30.99 4.97 22.67
C ARG A 244 -31.28 3.88 23.69
N ALA A 245 -31.96 4.21 24.79
CA ALA A 245 -32.35 3.24 25.81
C ALA A 245 -33.46 2.30 25.32
N GLU A 246 -34.41 2.81 24.54
CA GLU A 246 -35.47 2.02 23.89
C GLU A 246 -34.90 1.04 22.86
N ILE A 247 -33.92 1.46 22.07
CA ILE A 247 -33.28 0.60 21.06
C ILE A 247 -32.42 -0.49 21.71
N SER A 248 -31.60 -0.13 22.70
CA SER A 248 -30.81 -1.09 23.46
C SER A 248 -30.30 -0.49 24.76
N ALA A 249 -30.87 -0.94 25.88
CA ALA A 249 -30.43 -0.53 27.20
C ALA A 249 -28.97 -0.90 27.51
N SER A 250 -28.46 -2.00 26.92
CA SER A 250 -27.10 -2.49 27.10
C SER A 250 -26.06 -1.74 26.26
N PHE A 251 -26.44 -1.19 25.09
CA PHE A 251 -25.52 -0.55 24.15
C PHE A 251 -25.63 0.98 24.03
N GLN A 252 -26.45 1.64 24.86
CA GLN A 252 -26.74 3.08 24.79
C GLN A 252 -25.52 3.98 24.50
N ARG A 253 -24.41 3.80 25.24
CA ARG A 253 -23.18 4.60 25.07
C ARG A 253 -22.47 4.29 23.77
N LYS A 254 -22.34 3.01 23.40
CA LYS A 254 -21.66 2.58 22.17
C LYS A 254 -22.41 3.07 20.93
N LEU A 255 -23.74 3.02 20.97
CA LEU A 255 -24.62 3.55 19.92
C LEU A 255 -24.40 5.05 19.70
N TYR A 256 -24.40 5.82 20.79
CA TYR A 256 -24.13 7.27 20.76
C TYR A 256 -22.75 7.59 20.17
N GLU A 257 -21.70 6.94 20.66
CA GLU A 257 -20.33 7.15 20.17
C GLU A 257 -20.16 6.80 18.69
N ARG A 258 -20.82 5.72 18.22
CA ARG A 258 -20.76 5.30 16.82
C ARG A 258 -21.49 6.29 15.92
N TRP A 259 -22.65 6.78 16.34
CA TRP A 259 -23.40 7.81 15.62
C TRP A 259 -22.61 9.11 15.51
N LEU A 260 -22.01 9.60 16.61
CA LEU A 260 -21.17 10.81 16.60
C LEU A 260 -19.98 10.67 15.64
N LYS A 261 -19.31 9.52 15.62
CA LYS A 261 -18.20 9.25 14.70
C LYS A 261 -18.65 9.25 13.24
N ALA A 262 -19.80 8.65 12.95
CA ALA A 262 -20.37 8.65 11.60
C ALA A 262 -20.69 10.07 11.12
N GLN A 263 -21.31 10.88 11.97
CA GLN A 263 -21.61 12.27 11.64
C GLN A 263 -20.35 13.13 11.50
N MET A 264 -19.37 13.00 12.40
CA MET A 264 -18.09 13.71 12.32
C MET A 264 -17.38 13.41 11.00
N LYS A 265 -17.41 12.15 10.56
CA LYS A 265 -16.87 11.74 9.26
C LYS A 265 -17.62 12.43 8.11
N LEU A 266 -18.95 12.42 8.15
CA LEU A 266 -19.79 13.05 7.12
C LEU A 266 -19.51 14.57 7.02
N ARG A 267 -19.39 15.25 8.15
CA ARG A 267 -19.06 16.69 8.21
C ARG A 267 -17.67 16.99 7.68
N LYS A 268 -16.65 16.20 8.05
CA LYS A 268 -15.30 16.34 7.49
C LYS A 268 -15.29 16.13 5.97
N GLN A 269 -16.02 15.15 5.47
CA GLN A 269 -16.17 14.93 4.02
C GLN A 269 -16.84 16.13 3.34
N HIS A 270 -17.85 16.72 3.96
CA HIS A 270 -18.51 17.91 3.42
C HIS A 270 -17.57 19.13 3.37
N ILE A 271 -16.74 19.33 4.40
CA ILE A 271 -15.70 20.37 4.41
C ILE A 271 -14.70 20.13 3.27
N HIS A 272 -14.21 18.89 3.11
CA HIS A 272 -13.30 18.54 2.02
C HIS A 272 -13.89 18.83 0.65
N SER A 273 -15.15 18.45 0.41
CA SER A 273 -15.83 18.72 -0.87
C SER A 273 -15.97 20.22 -1.15
N HIS A 274 -16.09 21.06 -0.13
CA HIS A 274 -16.19 22.51 -0.31
C HIS A 274 -14.86 23.16 -0.71
N PHE A 275 -13.77 22.83 -0.01
CA PHE A 275 -12.46 23.47 -0.22
C PHE A 275 -11.61 22.82 -1.33
N GLY A 276 -12.01 21.63 -1.81
CA GLY A 276 -11.35 20.97 -2.94
C GLY A 276 -9.95 20.43 -2.58
N PRO A 277 -9.01 20.31 -3.54
CA PRO A 277 -7.70 19.69 -3.32
C PRO A 277 -6.66 20.61 -2.68
N ARG A 278 -6.89 21.93 -2.70
CA ARG A 278 -5.96 22.91 -2.15
C ARG A 278 -6.16 23.01 -0.64
N LEU A 279 -5.07 23.02 0.12
CA LEU A 279 -5.12 23.24 1.57
C LEU A 279 -5.72 24.64 1.86
N PRO A 280 -6.89 24.72 2.52
CA PRO A 280 -7.45 26.00 2.97
C PRO A 280 -6.75 26.50 4.23
N SER A 281 -6.90 27.80 4.53
CA SER A 281 -6.44 28.38 5.79
C SER A 281 -7.35 28.01 6.96
N GLU A 282 -6.84 28.09 8.19
CA GLU A 282 -7.64 27.79 9.39
C GLU A 282 -8.82 28.73 9.55
N GLU A 283 -8.62 30.00 9.22
CA GLU A 283 -9.65 31.03 9.26
C GLU A 283 -10.76 30.75 8.25
N GLU A 284 -10.42 30.31 7.03
CA GLU A 284 -11.38 29.94 5.99
C GLU A 284 -12.25 28.76 6.44
N VAL A 285 -11.62 27.71 6.98
CA VAL A 285 -12.34 26.54 7.50
C VAL A 285 -13.20 26.91 8.71
N SER A 286 -12.67 27.70 9.65
CA SER A 286 -13.38 28.11 10.85
C SER A 286 -14.61 28.96 10.52
N LYS A 287 -14.47 29.94 9.61
CA LYS A 287 -15.57 30.79 9.16
C LYS A 287 -16.67 29.96 8.49
N TRP A 288 -16.27 29.02 7.64
CA TRP A 288 -17.22 28.13 6.98
C TRP A 288 -17.98 27.23 7.96
N ILE A 289 -17.28 26.62 8.92
CA ILE A 289 -17.89 25.76 9.95
C ILE A 289 -18.90 26.54 10.79
N SER A 290 -18.54 27.75 11.24
CA SER A 290 -19.43 28.61 12.02
C SER A 290 -20.70 29.00 11.24
N GLY A 291 -20.61 29.08 9.91
CA GLY A 291 -21.76 29.36 9.03
C GLY A 291 -22.76 28.21 8.88
N ARG A 292 -22.47 27.01 9.40
CA ARG A 292 -23.36 25.83 9.27
C ARG A 292 -24.40 25.70 10.39
N GLY A 293 -24.29 26.47 11.47
CA GLY A 293 -25.23 26.39 12.59
C GLY A 293 -25.14 25.10 13.44
N TRP A 294 -24.07 24.31 13.28
CA TRP A 294 -23.87 23.10 14.09
C TRP A 294 -23.65 23.44 15.56
N ARG A 295 -24.44 22.83 16.45
CA ARG A 295 -24.37 23.09 17.91
C ARG A 295 -23.52 22.06 18.67
N ILE A 296 -23.47 20.82 18.17
CA ILE A 296 -22.80 19.68 18.82
C ILE A 296 -21.97 18.95 17.76
N ASN A 297 -20.90 18.25 18.16
CA ASN A 297 -20.06 17.42 17.27
C ASN A 297 -19.40 18.21 16.11
N ILE A 298 -18.87 19.39 16.44
CA ILE A 298 -18.31 20.35 15.48
C ILE A 298 -16.85 19.99 15.17
N PRO A 299 -16.45 19.85 13.89
CA PRO A 299 -15.05 19.67 13.52
C PRO A 299 -14.20 20.88 13.96
N LYS A 300 -13.03 20.63 14.55
CA LYS A 300 -12.08 21.71 14.89
C LYS A 300 -11.23 22.07 13.66
N ALA A 301 -11.22 23.34 13.27
CA ALA A 301 -10.49 23.82 12.09
C ALA A 301 -8.98 23.49 12.16
N ALA A 302 -8.30 23.84 13.26
CA ALA A 302 -6.89 23.50 13.50
C ALA A 302 -6.59 22.01 13.31
N GLN A 303 -7.41 21.15 13.93
CA GLN A 303 -7.21 19.71 13.85
C GLN A 303 -7.49 19.18 12.44
N PHE A 304 -8.52 19.72 11.78
CA PHE A 304 -8.89 19.36 10.42
C PHE A 304 -7.80 19.72 9.41
N ILE A 305 -7.14 20.88 9.56
CA ILE A 305 -6.02 21.29 8.71
C ILE A 305 -4.79 20.44 8.96
N LYS A 306 -4.47 20.14 10.22
CA LYS A 306 -3.37 19.23 10.56
C LYS A 306 -3.57 17.83 9.96
N GLU A 307 -4.81 17.39 9.87
CA GLU A 307 -5.22 16.10 9.28
C GLU A 307 -5.59 16.21 7.79
N TRP A 308 -5.38 17.37 7.15
CA TRP A 308 -5.85 17.61 5.79
C TRP A 308 -5.16 16.68 4.82
N LYS A 309 -5.97 15.84 4.18
CA LYS A 309 -5.61 15.07 3.01
C LYS A 309 -6.51 15.59 1.89
N PRO A 310 -5.97 15.95 0.72
CA PRO A 310 -6.83 16.36 -0.40
C PRO A 310 -7.90 15.29 -0.61
N PRO A 311 -9.18 15.67 -0.77
CA PRO A 311 -10.24 14.70 -1.01
C PRO A 311 -9.90 13.87 -2.25
N GLY A 312 -9.91 12.56 -2.06
CA GLY A 312 -9.93 11.60 -3.14
C GLY A 312 -8.89 10.51 -3.03
N SER A 313 -9.31 9.29 -3.36
CA SER A 313 -8.38 8.41 -4.07
C SER A 313 -7.87 9.16 -5.31
N VAL A 314 -6.70 8.80 -5.82
CA VAL A 314 -6.13 9.32 -7.08
C VAL A 314 -7.20 9.48 -8.19
N ASN A 315 -8.29 8.70 -8.18
CA ASN A 315 -9.41 8.81 -9.11
C ASN A 315 -10.29 10.07 -8.96
N THR A 316 -10.51 10.64 -7.77
CA THR A 316 -11.37 11.83 -7.60
C THR A 316 -10.66 13.13 -8.00
N ALA A 317 -9.33 13.18 -7.87
CA ALA A 317 -8.52 14.28 -8.38
C ALA A 317 -8.47 14.31 -9.93
N MET A 318 -8.70 13.16 -10.57
CA MET A 318 -8.72 13.03 -12.03
C MET A 318 -9.96 13.62 -12.68
N ASP A 319 -11.11 13.63 -12.00
CA ASP A 319 -12.36 14.19 -12.57
C ASP A 319 -12.44 15.72 -12.51
N ALA A 320 -11.39 16.39 -12.00
CA ALA A 320 -11.38 17.84 -11.88
C ALA A 320 -11.36 18.52 -13.26
N ILE A 321 -12.31 19.44 -13.47
CA ILE A 321 -12.40 20.35 -14.64
C ILE A 321 -11.03 20.99 -14.96
N GLN A 322 -10.23 21.24 -13.92
CA GLN A 322 -8.89 21.80 -14.04
C GLN A 322 -7.93 20.88 -14.82
N ILE A 323 -7.87 19.58 -14.52
CA ILE A 323 -6.97 18.64 -15.24
C ILE A 323 -7.39 18.51 -16.70
N ARG A 324 -8.70 18.48 -16.97
CA ARG A 324 -9.25 18.50 -18.34
C ARG A 324 -8.87 19.78 -19.10
N THR A 325 -8.87 20.90 -18.40
CA THR A 325 -8.45 22.18 -18.98
C THR A 325 -6.95 22.20 -19.24
N LEU A 326 -6.13 21.69 -18.32
CA LEU A 326 -4.68 21.67 -18.46
C LEU A 326 -4.21 20.69 -19.55
N THR A 327 -4.76 19.49 -19.62
CA THR A 327 -4.49 18.52 -20.71
C THR A 327 -4.90 19.05 -22.09
N ARG A 328 -5.98 19.84 -22.18
CA ARG A 328 -6.41 20.49 -23.43
C ARG A 328 -5.56 21.71 -23.80
N THR A 329 -5.20 22.53 -22.84
CA THR A 329 -4.50 23.81 -23.09
C THR A 329 -2.99 23.67 -23.04
N GLN A 330 -2.48 22.57 -22.50
CA GLN A 330 -1.05 22.34 -22.22
C GLN A 330 -0.40 23.42 -21.35
N LYS A 331 -1.18 24.23 -20.61
CA LYS A 331 -0.69 25.33 -19.76
C LYS A 331 -0.25 24.85 -18.36
N TRP A 332 0.59 23.81 -18.32
CA TRP A 332 1.14 23.28 -17.08
C TRP A 332 2.05 24.30 -16.39
N LYS A 333 1.90 24.47 -15.07
CA LYS A 333 2.67 25.45 -14.27
C LYS A 333 3.68 24.75 -13.38
N GLY A 334 4.80 25.42 -13.12
CA GLY A 334 5.81 24.89 -12.21
C GLY A 334 6.86 24.01 -12.88
N LEU A 335 6.98 24.09 -14.20
CA LEU A 335 7.87 23.26 -15.01
C LEU A 335 8.74 24.14 -15.90
N LEU A 336 10.01 23.75 -16.05
CA LEU A 336 10.95 24.40 -16.96
C LEU A 336 11.72 23.32 -17.73
N VAL A 337 11.83 23.48 -19.04
CA VAL A 337 12.71 22.67 -19.88
C VAL A 337 14.11 23.29 -19.83
N THR A 338 15.12 22.48 -19.55
CA THR A 338 16.53 22.90 -19.49
C THR A 338 17.42 21.84 -20.14
N GLU A 339 18.60 22.24 -20.60
CA GLU A 339 19.65 21.28 -20.97
C GLU A 339 20.25 20.66 -19.70
N ILE A 340 20.40 19.34 -19.71
CA ILE A 340 20.98 18.53 -18.64
C ILE A 340 22.27 17.90 -19.18
N GLU A 341 23.36 18.13 -18.47
CA GLU A 341 24.69 17.66 -18.85
C GLU A 341 24.70 16.14 -19.10
N GLY A 342 25.16 15.74 -20.29
CA GLY A 342 25.25 14.35 -20.71
C GLY A 342 23.91 13.66 -21.02
N LYS A 343 22.77 14.35 -20.97
CA LYS A 343 21.43 13.78 -21.24
C LYS A 343 20.60 14.55 -22.27
N GLY A 344 21.04 15.75 -22.67
CA GLY A 344 20.23 16.65 -23.49
C GLY A 344 19.11 17.29 -22.67
N LYS A 345 17.96 17.56 -23.28
CA LYS A 345 16.85 18.24 -22.61
C LYS A 345 16.26 17.42 -21.46
N GLY A 346 15.91 18.09 -20.37
CA GLY A 346 15.16 17.55 -19.24
C GLY A 346 14.18 18.58 -18.68
N VAL A 347 13.32 18.13 -17.77
CA VAL A 347 12.32 18.98 -17.12
C VAL A 347 12.65 19.11 -15.63
N ILE A 348 12.68 20.34 -15.12
CA ILE A 348 12.86 20.63 -13.69
C ILE A 348 11.62 21.30 -13.11
N ALA A 349 11.41 21.11 -11.81
CA ALA A 349 10.34 21.78 -11.07
C ALA A 349 10.73 23.22 -10.71
N THR A 350 9.87 24.20 -10.98
CA THR A 350 10.06 25.62 -10.57
C THR A 350 9.21 26.02 -9.36
N ARG A 351 8.41 25.08 -8.84
CA ARG A 351 7.68 25.16 -7.58
C ARG A 351 7.69 23.79 -6.92
N SER A 352 7.32 23.74 -5.64
CA SER A 352 7.11 22.45 -4.98
C SER A 352 5.84 21.75 -5.48
N PHE A 353 5.91 20.42 -5.61
CA PHE A 353 4.77 19.54 -5.85
C PHE A 353 4.60 18.59 -4.66
N LEU A 354 3.36 18.34 -4.23
CA LEU A 354 3.07 17.40 -3.15
C LEU A 354 2.94 15.97 -3.68
N ALA A 355 3.24 14.98 -2.85
CA ALA A 355 3.00 13.58 -3.16
C ALA A 355 1.54 13.34 -3.61
N GLY A 356 1.36 12.75 -4.79
CA GLY A 356 0.06 12.48 -5.40
C GLY A 356 -0.49 13.63 -6.27
N GLU A 357 0.19 14.76 -6.37
CA GLU A 357 -0.21 15.88 -7.24
C GLU A 357 0.02 15.54 -8.73
N VAL A 358 -0.89 15.98 -9.60
CA VAL A 358 -0.73 15.88 -11.06
C VAL A 358 0.26 16.95 -11.54
N VAL A 359 1.33 16.51 -12.20
CA VAL A 359 2.42 17.37 -12.66
C VAL A 359 2.20 17.84 -14.10
N CYS A 360 2.01 16.90 -15.03
CA CYS A 360 1.63 17.14 -16.42
C CYS A 360 1.15 15.86 -17.10
N ASP A 361 0.71 15.93 -18.36
CA ASP A 361 0.44 14.76 -19.20
C ASP A 361 1.60 14.41 -20.14
N TYR A 362 1.63 13.15 -20.57
CA TYR A 362 2.39 12.71 -21.73
C TYR A 362 1.55 12.98 -22.97
N HIS A 363 1.80 14.14 -23.59
CA HIS A 363 0.97 14.65 -24.66
C HIS A 363 1.51 14.27 -26.05
N GLY A 364 0.63 13.72 -26.89
CA GLY A 364 0.94 13.31 -28.26
C GLY A 364 -0.31 12.79 -28.97
N GLN A 365 -0.13 12.31 -30.21
CA GLN A 365 -1.19 11.68 -30.98
C GLN A 365 -1.46 10.27 -30.44
N VAL A 366 -2.72 9.93 -30.21
CA VAL A 366 -3.10 8.58 -29.81
C VAL A 366 -3.35 7.73 -31.06
N VAL A 367 -2.58 6.67 -31.20
CA VAL A 367 -2.65 5.70 -32.32
C VAL A 367 -2.74 4.27 -31.75
N THR A 368 -3.04 3.29 -32.59
CA THR A 368 -2.98 1.88 -32.18
C THR A 368 -1.54 1.46 -31.90
N ALA A 369 -1.34 0.42 -31.08
CA ALA A 369 0.00 -0.10 -30.85
C ALA A 369 0.69 -0.56 -32.16
N SER A 370 -0.06 -1.10 -33.12
CA SER A 370 0.49 -1.51 -34.42
C SER A 370 1.05 -0.33 -35.21
N GLU A 371 0.29 0.77 -35.29
CA GLU A 371 0.75 2.01 -35.94
C GLU A 371 1.98 2.59 -35.23
N GLY A 372 1.96 2.63 -33.90
CA GLY A 372 3.12 3.07 -33.11
C GLY A 372 4.37 2.25 -33.37
N HIS A 373 4.28 0.91 -33.47
CA HIS A 373 5.43 0.06 -33.82
C HIS A 373 5.92 0.29 -35.25
N SER A 374 5.02 0.51 -36.22
CA SER A 374 5.39 0.85 -37.59
C SER A 374 6.18 2.15 -37.63
N THR A 375 5.67 3.22 -37.00
CA THR A 375 6.39 4.50 -36.89
C THR A 375 7.74 4.32 -36.19
N HIS A 376 7.78 3.56 -35.09
CA HIS A 376 9.01 3.28 -34.33
C HIS A 376 10.10 2.64 -35.21
N SER A 377 9.72 1.73 -36.10
CA SER A 377 10.66 1.04 -36.98
C SER A 377 11.27 1.94 -38.08
N THR A 378 10.61 3.07 -38.38
CA THR A 378 11.03 4.01 -39.42
C THR A 378 11.81 5.22 -38.91
N VAL A 379 11.67 5.55 -37.62
CA VAL A 379 12.30 6.71 -36.99
C VAL A 379 13.76 6.42 -36.66
N SER A 380 14.65 7.39 -36.92
CA SER A 380 16.08 7.26 -36.65
C SER A 380 16.37 7.19 -35.14
N ALA A 381 17.36 6.40 -34.74
CA ALA A 381 17.77 6.29 -33.33
C ALA A 381 18.34 7.61 -32.77
N GLU A 382 18.76 8.53 -33.64
CA GLU A 382 19.37 9.82 -33.28
C GLU A 382 18.35 10.83 -32.75
N ASP A 383 17.09 10.75 -33.17
CA ASP A 383 16.03 11.70 -32.79
C ASP A 383 15.37 11.40 -31.42
N GLY A 384 15.69 10.23 -30.86
CA GLY A 384 15.10 9.70 -29.63
C GLY A 384 13.66 9.25 -29.81
N VAL A 385 13.38 8.00 -29.45
CA VAL A 385 12.02 7.44 -29.49
C VAL A 385 11.17 8.09 -28.39
N ARG A 386 10.08 8.76 -28.80
CA ARG A 386 9.13 9.42 -27.88
C ARG A 386 7.74 8.83 -28.06
N MET A 387 7.64 7.55 -27.70
CA MET A 387 6.41 6.78 -27.79
C MET A 387 6.05 6.21 -26.43
N PHE A 388 4.77 6.20 -26.13
CA PHE A 388 4.24 5.66 -24.88
C PHE A 388 3.17 4.61 -25.19
N PHE A 389 3.51 3.33 -25.03
CA PHE A 389 2.57 2.21 -25.24
C PHE A 389 1.78 1.91 -23.96
N PHE A 390 0.46 1.66 -24.07
CA PHE A 390 -0.44 1.47 -22.92
C PHE A 390 -1.73 0.68 -23.29
N GLU A 391 -2.50 0.22 -22.30
CA GLU A 391 -3.88 -0.28 -22.48
C GLU A 391 -4.81 0.86 -22.22
N ASN A 392 -5.81 1.03 -23.08
CA ASN A 392 -6.99 1.78 -22.66
C ASN A 392 -7.86 0.97 -21.70
N MET A 393 -8.94 1.59 -21.22
CA MET A 393 -9.87 0.95 -20.29
C MET A 393 -10.64 -0.24 -20.91
N ASN A 394 -10.63 -0.35 -22.24
CA ASN A 394 -11.33 -1.39 -22.99
C ASN A 394 -10.45 -2.61 -23.30
N GLY A 395 -9.21 -2.67 -22.80
CA GLY A 395 -8.32 -3.80 -23.09
C GLY A 395 -7.52 -3.67 -24.40
N GLN A 396 -7.56 -2.51 -25.06
CA GLN A 396 -6.93 -2.29 -26.36
C GLN A 396 -5.52 -1.74 -26.18
N SER A 397 -4.57 -2.34 -26.90
CA SER A 397 -3.18 -1.87 -26.95
C SER A 397 -3.06 -0.63 -27.83
N MET A 398 -2.72 0.49 -27.19
CA MET A 398 -2.62 1.82 -27.79
C MET A 398 -1.20 2.38 -27.64
N CYS A 399 -0.90 3.46 -28.36
CA CYS A 399 0.35 4.21 -28.28
C CYS A 399 0.07 5.71 -28.32
N ILE A 400 0.77 6.49 -27.49
CA ILE A 400 0.88 7.93 -27.64
C ILE A 400 2.17 8.23 -28.39
N ASP A 401 2.06 8.68 -29.63
CA ASP A 401 3.18 9.18 -30.42
C ASP A 401 3.41 10.66 -30.11
N ALA A 402 4.53 10.94 -29.44
CA ALA A 402 5.01 12.28 -29.14
C ALA A 402 6.36 12.57 -29.85
N HIS A 403 6.61 11.94 -30.99
CA HIS A 403 7.85 12.13 -31.73
C HIS A 403 8.01 13.58 -32.20
N SER A 404 6.95 14.17 -32.75
CA SER A 404 6.93 15.58 -33.13
C SER A 404 7.18 16.50 -31.91
N PRO A 405 8.04 17.53 -32.03
CA PRO A 405 8.29 18.49 -30.95
C PRO A 405 7.06 19.36 -30.62
N CYS A 406 6.18 19.58 -31.61
CA CYS A 406 4.91 20.27 -31.46
C CYS A 406 3.77 19.33 -31.89
N CYS A 407 2.69 19.25 -31.13
CA CYS A 407 1.50 18.50 -31.55
C CYS A 407 0.62 19.35 -32.47
N GLU A 408 -0.19 18.70 -33.30
CA GLU A 408 -1.12 19.36 -34.22
C GLU A 408 -2.05 20.36 -33.51
N CYS A 409 -2.45 20.05 -32.27
CA CYS A 409 -3.32 20.90 -31.48
C CYS A 409 -2.58 22.05 -30.76
N HIS A 410 -1.24 22.02 -30.69
CA HIS A 410 -0.41 23.08 -30.13
C HIS A 410 0.87 23.29 -30.97
N PRO A 411 0.75 23.82 -32.21
CA PRO A 411 1.85 23.87 -33.17
C PRO A 411 3.05 24.75 -32.75
N ASN A 412 2.82 25.68 -31.82
CA ASN A 412 3.83 26.63 -31.34
C ASN A 412 4.24 26.38 -29.88
N GLN A 413 3.96 25.19 -29.34
CA GLN A 413 4.23 24.88 -27.94
C GLN A 413 4.91 23.52 -27.76
N GLN A 414 5.98 23.52 -26.98
CA GLN A 414 6.60 22.28 -26.54
C GLN A 414 5.82 21.70 -25.34
N THR A 415 5.55 20.40 -25.38
CA THR A 415 4.89 19.68 -24.29
C THR A 415 5.93 19.11 -23.32
N PHE A 416 5.66 19.19 -22.02
CA PHE A 416 6.65 18.83 -21.00
C PHE A 416 6.85 17.31 -20.90
N GLY A 417 5.76 16.52 -20.93
CA GLY A 417 5.80 15.09 -20.62
C GLY A 417 6.76 14.27 -21.48
N ARG A 418 6.86 14.59 -22.79
CA ARG A 418 7.76 13.92 -23.74
C ARG A 418 9.25 14.18 -23.51
N LEU A 419 9.59 15.15 -22.67
CA LEU A 419 10.96 15.55 -22.34
C LEU A 419 11.39 15.10 -20.93
N ILE A 420 10.52 14.44 -20.18
CA ILE A 420 10.85 13.99 -18.84
C ILE A 420 11.77 12.78 -18.95
N ASN A 421 12.95 12.87 -18.37
CA ASN A 421 14.00 11.87 -18.52
C ASN A 421 13.69 10.55 -17.80
N HIS A 422 14.36 9.49 -18.26
CA HIS A 422 14.34 8.19 -17.60
C HIS A 422 15.18 8.18 -16.32
N SER A 423 14.67 7.57 -15.25
CA SER A 423 15.55 7.07 -14.17
C SER A 423 14.95 5.96 -13.33
N ARG A 424 15.49 4.74 -13.36
CA ARG A 424 15.05 3.66 -12.47
C ARG A 424 15.26 3.95 -10.97
N LYS A 425 16.30 4.71 -10.61
CA LYS A 425 16.67 4.96 -9.20
C LYS A 425 16.10 6.27 -8.64
N ARG A 426 15.98 7.30 -9.49
CA ARG A 426 15.60 8.66 -9.08
C ARG A 426 14.17 9.04 -9.51
N CYS A 427 13.35 8.08 -9.95
CA CYS A 427 11.93 8.30 -10.24
C CYS A 427 11.24 9.09 -9.12
N ASN A 428 10.67 10.22 -9.50
CA ASN A 428 9.81 11.03 -8.66
C ASN A 428 8.41 11.21 -9.28
N LEU A 429 8.17 10.63 -10.46
CA LEU A 429 6.89 10.61 -11.15
C LEU A 429 6.41 9.18 -11.46
N ARG A 430 5.09 8.99 -11.41
CA ARG A 430 4.40 7.78 -11.87
C ARG A 430 3.32 8.14 -12.90
N PRO A 431 3.41 7.69 -14.16
CA PRO A 431 2.32 7.83 -15.12
C PRO A 431 1.10 7.00 -14.71
N ARG A 432 -0.08 7.49 -15.10
CA ARG A 432 -1.38 6.85 -14.88
C ARG A 432 -2.32 7.17 -16.04
N ALA A 433 -3.09 6.18 -16.49
CA ALA A 433 -4.16 6.38 -17.45
C ALA A 433 -5.29 7.22 -16.85
N TYR A 434 -5.79 8.14 -17.66
CA TYR A 434 -6.88 9.05 -17.36
C TYR A 434 -7.90 8.99 -18.50
N THR A 435 -9.15 8.67 -18.14
CA THR A 435 -10.29 8.65 -19.06
C THR A 435 -11.37 9.58 -18.52
N ARG A 436 -12.04 10.26 -19.43
CA ARG A 436 -13.10 11.23 -19.13
C ARG A 436 -14.42 10.49 -18.86
N GLN A 437 -15.16 10.89 -17.82
CA GLN A 437 -16.42 10.25 -17.43
C GLN A 437 -17.62 10.49 -18.37
N ASN A 438 -17.52 11.43 -19.33
CA ASN A 438 -18.65 11.80 -20.21
C ASN A 438 -18.64 11.06 -21.56
N GLY A 439 -18.16 9.82 -21.62
CA GLY A 439 -18.26 8.96 -22.81
C GLY A 439 -17.30 9.26 -23.97
N GLU A 440 -16.62 10.42 -23.99
CA GLU A 440 -15.49 10.65 -24.91
C GLU A 440 -14.23 9.99 -24.33
N GLU A 441 -13.87 8.82 -24.84
CA GLU A 441 -12.68 8.08 -24.45
C GLU A 441 -11.41 8.80 -24.95
N LYS A 442 -10.96 9.80 -24.19
CA LYS A 442 -9.67 10.45 -24.45
C LYS A 442 -8.58 9.77 -23.62
N ASN A 443 -7.95 8.78 -24.21
CA ASN A 443 -6.80 8.06 -23.67
C ASN A 443 -5.64 9.02 -23.36
N THR A 444 -5.53 9.44 -22.10
CA THR A 444 -4.54 10.42 -21.65
C THR A 444 -3.67 9.78 -20.58
N ILE A 445 -2.36 9.96 -20.66
CA ILE A 445 -1.43 9.52 -19.60
C ILE A 445 -0.97 10.74 -18.82
N ILE A 446 -1.17 10.73 -17.50
CA ILE A 446 -0.80 11.83 -16.61
C ILE A 446 0.26 11.39 -15.61
N PHE A 447 1.19 12.28 -15.29
CA PHE A 447 2.25 12.06 -14.32
C PHE A 447 1.83 12.56 -12.94
N LEU A 448 1.91 11.66 -11.96
CA LEU A 448 1.68 11.94 -10.56
C LEU A 448 3.01 11.99 -9.80
N ALA A 449 3.19 12.97 -8.94
CA ALA A 449 4.32 13.00 -8.01
C ALA A 449 4.26 11.79 -7.06
N THR A 450 5.34 11.01 -6.93
CA THR A 450 5.39 9.82 -6.05
C THR A 450 5.81 10.16 -4.62
N ARG A 451 6.36 11.34 -4.43
CA ARG A 451 6.77 11.97 -3.17
C ARG A 451 6.67 13.48 -3.35
N ASP A 452 6.90 14.24 -2.28
CA ASP A 452 7.09 15.68 -2.42
C ASP A 452 8.33 15.97 -3.29
N ILE A 453 8.19 16.91 -4.21
CA ILE A 453 9.23 17.36 -5.15
C ILE A 453 9.52 18.83 -4.86
N GLY A 454 10.76 19.14 -4.53
CA GLY A 454 11.23 20.49 -4.28
C GLY A 454 11.51 21.29 -5.55
N VAL A 455 11.66 22.59 -5.38
CA VAL A 455 12.11 23.51 -6.44
C VAL A 455 13.50 23.09 -6.92
N ASN A 456 13.74 23.21 -8.23
CA ASN A 456 14.95 22.84 -8.96
C ASN A 456 15.26 21.33 -9.03
N GLU A 457 14.36 20.45 -8.59
CA GLU A 457 14.52 19.02 -8.80
C GLU A 457 14.21 18.63 -10.25
N GLU A 458 15.09 17.83 -10.87
CA GLU A 458 14.83 17.18 -12.17
C GLU A 458 13.75 16.11 -12.02
N LEU A 459 12.82 16.10 -12.97
CA LEU A 459 11.70 15.16 -13.04
C LEU A 459 12.11 13.90 -13.80
N PHE A 460 11.74 12.75 -13.24
CA PHE A 460 12.04 11.44 -13.79
C PHE A 460 10.84 10.50 -13.67
N PHE A 461 10.63 9.73 -14.73
CA PHE A 461 9.80 8.53 -14.66
C PHE A 461 10.55 7.31 -15.20
N TYR A 462 9.99 6.13 -14.95
CA TYR A 462 10.58 4.87 -15.41
C TYR A 462 9.99 4.51 -16.76
N TYR A 463 10.83 4.36 -17.78
CA TYR A 463 10.37 4.10 -19.17
C TYR A 463 9.98 2.63 -19.42
N GLY A 464 10.29 1.70 -18.52
CA GLY A 464 10.20 0.26 -18.78
C GLY A 464 11.55 -0.35 -19.18
N GLU A 465 11.66 -1.69 -19.16
CA GLU A 465 12.88 -2.43 -19.58
C GLU A 465 12.80 -2.78 -21.07
N GLU A 466 13.84 -2.50 -21.85
CA GLU A 466 14.07 -3.10 -23.16
C GLU A 466 14.57 -4.54 -23.00
N ARG A 467 13.73 -5.53 -23.29
CA ARG A 467 14.19 -6.89 -23.62
C ARG A 467 13.56 -7.29 -24.95
N LYS A 468 14.37 -7.90 -25.84
CA LYS A 468 14.02 -8.38 -27.20
C LYS A 468 12.88 -9.43 -27.28
N SER A 469 12.12 -9.65 -26.21
CA SER A 469 10.94 -10.52 -26.18
C SER A 469 9.86 -10.02 -25.22
N PHE A 470 9.89 -8.74 -24.84
CA PHE A 470 8.93 -8.15 -23.90
C PHE A 470 8.48 -6.77 -24.39
N ILE A 471 7.32 -6.75 -25.02
CA ILE A 471 6.54 -5.54 -25.26
C ILE A 471 6.19 -4.94 -23.88
N GLY A 472 6.79 -3.79 -23.55
CA GLY A 472 6.35 -2.78 -22.58
C GLY A 472 5.55 -3.21 -21.34
N LYS A 473 6.08 -4.06 -20.45
CA LYS A 473 5.54 -4.25 -19.09
C LYS A 473 6.36 -3.45 -18.09
N GLY A 474 5.95 -2.21 -17.82
CA GLY A 474 6.75 -1.36 -16.94
C GLY A 474 6.08 -0.10 -16.46
N LEU A 475 4.87 -0.19 -15.90
CA LEU A 475 4.29 0.71 -14.89
C LEU A 475 2.95 0.10 -14.46
N ASP A 476 2.63 0.12 -13.16
CA ASP A 476 1.40 -0.42 -12.56
C ASP A 476 0.12 0.28 -13.09
N LEU A 477 -0.24 0.01 -14.32
CA LEU A 477 -1.62 -0.05 -14.80
C LEU A 477 -1.99 -1.53 -14.77
N HIS A 478 -3.14 -1.88 -14.21
CA HIS A 478 -3.56 -3.28 -14.13
C HIS A 478 -3.72 -3.85 -15.54
N TRP A 479 -3.08 -5.00 -15.79
CA TRP A 479 -3.35 -5.85 -16.93
C TRP A 479 -3.55 -7.28 -16.42
N VAL A 480 -4.58 -7.94 -16.94
CA VAL A 480 -4.78 -9.39 -16.84
C VAL A 480 -3.86 -10.08 -17.84
#